data_AF-A0A800JAR9-F1
#
_entry.id   AF-A0A800JAR9-F1
#
_cell.length_a   1.000
_cell.length_b   1.000
_cell.length_c   1.000
_cell.angle_alpha   90.00
_cell.angle_beta   90.00
_cell.angle_gamma   90.00
#
_symmetry.space_group_name_H-M   'P 1'
#
loop_
_entity.id
_entity.type
_entity.pdbx_description
1 polymer ?
#
loop_
_entity_poly.entity_id
_entity_poly.type
_entity_poly.pdbx_seq_one_letter_code
_entity_poly.pdbx_strand_id
1 'polypeptide(L)'
;MKFNKLVSNIISISIFATLFSGVFVLPKKVLALTGREIMEKVNARETGDRSITEMEMILIDKKGNKRVRKLKTFGLEKGKDSLSLMFFLSPADVRNTGFLTYDYDESGKDDDQWL
;
A
#
# COMPACT_ATOMS: atom_id res chain seq x y z
N MET A 1 -44.85 -42.90 37.93
CA MET A 1 -43.85 -43.35 36.92
C MET A 1 -43.92 -42.65 35.54
N LYS A 2 -44.93 -41.80 35.25
CA LYS A 2 -45.03 -41.07 33.96
C LYS A 2 -44.37 -39.68 33.98
N PHE A 3 -44.34 -39.02 35.13
CA PHE A 3 -43.80 -37.66 35.28
C PHE A 3 -42.27 -37.60 35.07
N ASN A 4 -41.51 -38.53 35.67
CA ASN A 4 -40.05 -38.59 35.50
C ASN A 4 -39.62 -38.94 34.06
N LYS A 5 -40.43 -39.73 33.33
CA LYS A 5 -40.21 -40.01 31.90
C LYS A 5 -40.46 -38.76 31.03
N LEU A 6 -41.44 -37.93 31.39
CA LEU A 6 -41.74 -36.70 30.69
C LEU A 6 -40.62 -35.66 30.87
N VAL A 7 -40.12 -35.50 32.09
CA VAL A 7 -39.01 -34.59 32.41
C VAL A 7 -37.70 -35.06 31.76
N SER A 8 -37.42 -36.36 31.80
CA SER A 8 -36.26 -36.95 31.12
C SER A 8 -36.32 -36.77 29.59
N ASN A 9 -37.50 -36.91 28.97
CA ASN A 9 -37.69 -36.65 27.54
C ASN A 9 -37.52 -35.16 27.19
N ILE A 10 -38.01 -34.24 28.01
CA ILE A 10 -37.85 -32.80 27.78
C ILE A 10 -36.36 -32.40 27.89
N ILE A 11 -35.64 -32.94 28.88
CA ILE A 11 -34.19 -32.71 29.02
C ILE A 11 -33.44 -33.31 27.82
N SER A 12 -33.81 -34.51 27.38
CA SER A 12 -33.19 -35.17 26.22
C SER A 12 -33.46 -34.41 24.91
N ILE A 13 -34.67 -33.87 24.73
CA ILE A 13 -35.04 -33.03 23.57
C ILE A 13 -34.27 -31.71 23.60
N SER A 14 -34.12 -31.09 24.77
CA SER A 14 -33.34 -29.86 24.94
C SER A 14 -31.85 -30.07 24.67
N ILE A 15 -31.27 -31.19 25.13
CA ILE A 15 -29.88 -31.59 24.84
C ILE A 15 -29.70 -31.88 23.35
N PHE A 16 -30.66 -32.58 22.72
CA PHE A 16 -30.63 -32.87 21.29
C PHE A 16 -30.76 -31.59 20.44
N ALA A 17 -31.57 -30.62 20.88
CA ALA A 17 -31.71 -29.33 20.22
C ALA A 17 -30.46 -28.44 20.36
N THR A 18 -29.75 -28.50 21.49
CA THR A 18 -28.47 -27.79 21.68
C THR A 18 -27.29 -28.45 20.95
N LEU A 19 -27.33 -29.76 20.75
CA LEU A 19 -26.38 -30.47 19.89
C LEU A 19 -26.64 -30.24 18.39
N PHE A 20 -27.89 -29.95 18.00
CA PHE A 20 -28.24 -29.64 16.60
C PHE A 20 -28.01 -28.16 16.26
N SER A 21 -27.93 -27.26 17.24
CA SER A 21 -27.43 -25.88 17.07
C SER A 21 -25.90 -25.81 16.97
N GLY A 22 -25.29 -26.83 16.36
CA GLY A 22 -23.87 -26.81 16.00
C GLY A 22 -23.62 -25.58 15.15
N VAL A 23 -22.79 -24.68 15.68
CA VAL A 23 -22.41 -23.42 15.06
C VAL A 23 -22.01 -23.71 13.62
N PHE A 24 -22.87 -23.34 12.67
CA PHE A 24 -22.57 -23.40 11.25
C PHE A 24 -21.57 -22.28 10.98
N VAL A 25 -20.30 -22.51 11.33
CA VAL A 25 -19.19 -21.64 10.92
C VAL A 25 -19.06 -21.87 9.42
N LEU A 26 -19.78 -21.06 8.64
CA LEU A 26 -19.54 -21.00 7.20
C LEU A 26 -18.04 -20.77 7.01
N PRO A 27 -17.34 -21.61 6.24
CA PRO A 27 -15.95 -21.35 5.94
C PRO A 27 -15.91 -20.02 5.21
N LYS A 28 -15.40 -18.98 5.87
CA LYS A 28 -15.04 -17.74 5.20
C LYS A 28 -13.95 -18.14 4.22
N LYS A 29 -14.29 -18.29 2.94
CA LYS A 29 -13.27 -18.33 1.89
C LYS A 29 -12.55 -17.00 1.98
N VAL A 30 -11.35 -17.03 2.56
CA VAL A 30 -10.40 -15.93 2.46
C VAL A 30 -9.96 -15.93 1.00
N LEU A 31 -10.74 -15.25 0.16
CA LEU A 31 -10.35 -15.01 -1.22
C LEU A 31 -9.17 -14.05 -1.16
N ALA A 32 -8.06 -14.43 -1.81
CA ALA A 32 -6.94 -13.53 -1.97
C ALA A 32 -7.42 -12.26 -2.70
N LEU A 33 -6.89 -11.10 -2.30
CA LEU A 33 -7.13 -9.87 -3.03
C LEU A 33 -6.64 -10.03 -4.46
N THR A 34 -7.41 -9.50 -5.40
CA THR A 34 -6.99 -9.36 -6.78
C THR A 34 -5.84 -8.35 -6.89
N GLY A 35 -5.04 -8.44 -7.95
CA GLY A 35 -3.97 -7.47 -8.20
C GLY A 35 -4.47 -6.03 -8.26
N ARG A 36 -5.68 -5.81 -8.81
CA ARG A 36 -6.30 -4.48 -8.86
C ARG A 36 -6.66 -3.95 -7.47
N GLU A 37 -7.30 -4.76 -6.62
CA GLU A 37 -7.62 -4.36 -5.24
C GLU A 37 -6.37 -4.04 -4.42
N ILE A 38 -5.25 -4.72 -4.68
CA ILE A 38 -3.97 -4.41 -4.04
C ILE A 38 -3.48 -3.04 -4.48
N MET A 39 -3.46 -2.75 -5.78
CA MET A 39 -2.98 -1.47 -6.30
C MET A 39 -3.88 -0.30 -5.90
N GLU A 40 -5.21 -0.50 -5.87
CA GLU A 40 -6.15 0.50 -5.34
C GLU A 40 -5.83 0.86 -3.88
N LYS A 41 -5.47 -0.13 -3.05
CA LYS A 41 -5.06 0.11 -1.66
C LYS A 41 -3.69 0.78 -1.54
N VAL A 42 -2.75 0.47 -2.43
CA VAL A 42 -1.44 1.14 -2.48
C VAL A 42 -1.64 2.63 -2.81
N ASN A 43 -2.47 2.94 -3.80
CA ASN A 43 -2.76 4.32 -4.22
C ASN A 43 -3.57 5.08 -3.18
N ALA A 44 -4.49 4.43 -2.48
CA ALA A 44 -5.30 5.05 -1.43
C ALA A 44 -4.54 5.29 -0.11
N ARG A 45 -3.28 4.85 0.00
CA ARG A 45 -2.47 5.05 1.21
C ARG A 45 -2.07 6.52 1.32
N GLU A 46 -2.26 7.10 2.49
CA GLU A 46 -1.78 8.45 2.78
C GLU A 46 -0.25 8.53 2.74
N THR A 47 0.28 9.40 1.88
CA THR A 47 1.72 9.65 1.69
C THR A 47 2.15 11.05 2.15
N GLY A 48 1.18 11.91 2.47
CA GLY A 48 1.40 13.31 2.85
C GLY A 48 1.54 14.24 1.65
N ASP A 49 1.21 15.52 1.85
CA ASP A 49 1.15 16.51 0.77
C ASP A 49 2.50 17.11 0.39
N ARG A 50 3.50 17.00 1.28
CA ARG A 50 4.82 17.60 1.09
C ARG A 50 5.90 16.67 1.60
N SER A 51 6.98 16.56 0.85
CA SER A 51 8.14 15.77 1.25
C SER A 51 9.43 16.54 1.01
N ILE A 52 10.40 16.33 1.89
CA ILE A 52 11.79 16.74 1.70
C ILE A 52 12.64 15.50 1.94
N THR A 53 13.47 15.13 0.97
CA THR A 53 14.28 13.93 1.04
C THR A 53 15.72 14.25 0.66
N GLU A 54 16.67 13.76 1.45
CA GLU A 54 18.08 13.70 1.07
C GLU A 54 18.46 12.24 0.86
N MET A 55 19.02 11.94 -0.31
CA MET A 55 19.32 10.55 -0.72
C MET A 55 20.72 10.44 -1.31
N GLU A 56 21.34 9.26 -1.12
CA GLU A 56 22.56 8.87 -1.80
C GLU A 56 22.25 7.79 -2.85
N MET A 57 22.52 8.11 -4.11
CA MET A 57 22.35 7.22 -5.24
C MET A 57 23.70 6.63 -5.64
N ILE A 58 23.83 5.31 -5.54
CA ILE A 58 25.06 4.57 -5.89
C ILE A 58 24.77 3.72 -7.12
N LEU A 59 25.29 4.13 -8.29
CA LEU A 59 25.22 3.33 -9.51
C LEU A 59 26.47 2.46 -9.61
N ILE A 60 26.29 1.14 -9.67
CA ILE A 60 27.37 0.16 -9.76
C ILE A 60 27.34 -0.48 -11.15
N ASP A 61 28.44 -0.38 -11.90
CA ASP A 61 28.54 -1.00 -13.23
C ASP A 61 28.92 -2.49 -13.15
N LYS A 62 28.92 -3.17 -14.31
CA LYS A 62 29.26 -4.61 -14.40
C LYS A 62 30.68 -4.96 -13.94
N LYS A 63 31.60 -3.98 -13.88
CA LYS A 63 32.99 -4.14 -13.44
C LYS A 63 33.17 -3.77 -11.96
N GLY A 64 32.10 -3.32 -11.29
CA GLY A 64 32.11 -2.90 -9.90
C GLY A 64 32.45 -1.43 -9.67
N ASN A 65 32.62 -0.62 -10.72
CA ASN A 65 32.87 0.81 -10.55
C ASN A 65 31.61 1.49 -10.02
N LYS A 66 31.81 2.43 -9.08
CA LYS A 66 30.72 3.15 -8.43
C LYS A 66 30.68 4.60 -8.86
N ARG A 67 29.49 5.09 -9.18
CA ARG A 67 29.18 6.52 -9.28
C ARG A 67 28.23 6.86 -8.15
N VAL A 68 28.68 7.73 -7.25
CA VAL A 68 27.92 8.14 -6.07
C VAL A 68 27.42 9.56 -6.27
N ARG A 69 26.12 9.77 -6.11
CA ARG A 69 25.46 11.07 -6.20
C ARG A 69 24.68 11.34 -4.93
N LYS A 70 24.72 12.57 -4.44
CA LYS A 70 23.86 13.02 -3.35
C LYS A 70 22.83 13.98 -3.91
N LEU A 71 21.57 13.74 -3.57
CA LEU A 71 20.43 14.46 -4.11
C LEU A 71 19.60 15.02 -2.96
N LYS A 72 18.97 16.16 -3.19
CA LYS A 72 17.90 16.68 -2.35
C LYS A 72 16.66 16.89 -3.19
N THR A 73 15.54 16.33 -2.76
CA THR A 73 14.27 16.38 -3.47
C THR A 73 13.21 17.04 -2.60
N PHE A 74 12.39 17.87 -3.21
CA PHE A 74 11.20 18.49 -2.65
C PHE A 74 10.00 17.98 -3.43
N GLY A 75 9.08 17.29 -2.76
CA GLY A 75 7.82 16.84 -3.35
C GLY A 75 6.64 17.65 -2.83
N LEU A 76 5.67 17.89 -3.70
CA LEU A 76 4.40 18.55 -3.40
C LEU A 76 3.27 17.87 -4.16
N GLU A 77 2.29 17.37 -3.44
CA GLU A 77 1.02 16.92 -4.02
C GLU A 77 0.10 18.14 -4.22
N LYS A 78 -0.36 18.35 -5.46
CA LYS A 78 -1.25 19.44 -5.83
C LYS A 78 -2.55 18.87 -6.39
N GLY A 79 -3.45 18.52 -5.48
CA GLY A 79 -4.70 17.87 -5.84
C GLY A 79 -4.42 16.43 -6.26
N LYS A 80 -4.48 16.16 -7.57
CA LYS A 80 -4.15 14.84 -8.13
C LYS A 80 -2.78 14.80 -8.82
N ASP A 81 -2.21 15.97 -9.10
CA ASP A 81 -0.93 16.09 -9.78
C ASP A 81 0.20 16.11 -8.74
N SER A 82 1.36 15.59 -9.10
CA SER A 82 2.54 15.56 -8.24
C SER A 82 3.64 16.46 -8.82
N LEU A 83 4.18 17.35 -8.00
CA LEU A 83 5.28 18.25 -8.37
C LEU A 83 6.54 17.83 -7.63
N SER A 84 7.65 17.71 -8.35
CA SER A 84 8.94 17.34 -7.78
C SER A 84 10.03 18.29 -8.24
N LEU A 85 10.84 18.78 -7.31
CA LEU A 85 12.05 19.54 -7.58
C LEU A 85 13.24 18.85 -6.93
N MET A 86 14.19 18.39 -7.74
CA MET A 86 15.39 17.70 -7.32
C MET A 86 16.63 18.55 -7.60
N PHE A 87 17.61 18.55 -6.68
CA PHE A 87 18.92 19.14 -6.88
C PHE A 87 20.03 18.13 -6.64
N PHE A 88 21.05 18.17 -7.49
CA PHE A 88 22.30 17.45 -7.28
C PHE A 88 23.19 18.22 -6.28
N LEU A 89 23.47 17.60 -5.14
CA LEU A 89 24.37 18.14 -4.12
C LEU A 89 25.83 17.74 -4.38
N SER A 90 26.05 16.55 -4.94
CA SER A 90 27.36 16.03 -5.33
C SER A 90 27.24 14.97 -6.42
N PRO A 91 28.29 14.70 -7.22
CA PRO A 91 29.63 15.30 -7.20
C PRO A 91 29.70 16.71 -7.83
N ALA A 92 30.89 17.32 -7.83
CA ALA A 92 31.11 18.72 -8.25
C ALA A 92 30.80 18.99 -9.74
N ASP A 93 30.88 17.97 -10.58
CA ASP A 93 30.58 17.98 -12.01
C ASP A 93 29.09 18.20 -12.32
N VAL A 94 28.20 17.79 -11.41
CA VAL A 94 26.74 17.95 -11.55
C VAL A 94 26.13 18.81 -10.45
N ARG A 95 26.91 19.24 -9.45
CA ARG A 95 26.41 20.02 -8.31
C ARG A 95 25.64 21.25 -8.79
N ASN A 96 24.51 21.51 -8.13
CA ASN A 96 23.55 22.58 -8.43
C ASN A 96 22.76 22.41 -9.73
N THR A 97 22.90 21.29 -10.45
CA THR A 97 21.93 20.92 -11.49
C THR A 97 20.60 20.64 -10.80
N GLY A 98 19.51 21.14 -11.38
CA GLY A 98 18.15 20.97 -10.88
C GLY A 98 17.30 20.17 -11.86
N PHE A 99 16.32 19.43 -11.39
CA PHE A 99 15.34 18.75 -12.23
C PHE A 99 13.94 19.03 -11.69
N LEU A 100 13.09 19.62 -12.51
CA LEU A 100 11.70 19.93 -12.18
C LEU A 100 10.79 18.99 -12.97
N THR A 101 9.83 18.38 -12.29
CA THR A 101 8.84 17.48 -12.90
C THR A 101 7.45 17.82 -12.43
N TYR A 102 6.53 18.01 -13.37
CA TYR A 102 5.08 18.04 -13.13
C TYR A 102 4.49 16.76 -13.71
N ASP A 103 4.04 15.89 -12.81
CA ASP A 103 3.40 14.61 -13.11
C ASP A 103 1.87 14.81 -13.03
N TYR A 104 1.18 14.55 -14.15
CA TYR A 104 -0.25 14.80 -14.28
C TYR A 104 -1.05 13.49 -14.22
N ASP A 105 -2.07 13.40 -13.36
CA ASP A 105 -2.94 12.21 -13.26
C ASP A 105 -3.89 12.06 -14.48
N GLU A 106 -4.00 13.09 -15.31
CA GLU A 106 -4.86 13.09 -16.49
C GLU A 106 -4.40 12.07 -17.53
N SER A 107 -5.26 11.09 -17.82
CA SER A 107 -4.97 10.05 -18.80
C SER A 107 -4.74 10.64 -20.20
N GLY A 108 -3.59 10.33 -20.79
CA GLY A 108 -3.21 10.77 -22.13
C GLY A 108 -2.53 12.13 -22.18
N LYS A 109 -2.26 12.75 -21.02
CA LYS A 109 -1.41 13.92 -20.90
C LYS A 109 0.01 13.49 -20.55
N ASP A 110 1.00 14.08 -21.22
CA ASP A 110 2.40 13.85 -20.94
C ASP A 110 2.89 14.74 -19.79
N ASP A 111 3.85 14.24 -19.03
CA ASP A 111 4.50 14.98 -17.95
C ASP A 111 5.42 16.09 -18.48
N ASP A 112 5.46 17.21 -17.78
CA ASP A 112 6.41 18.28 -18.10
C ASP A 112 7.69 18.13 -17.28
N GLN A 113 8.83 18.24 -17.95
CA GLN A 113 10.16 18.05 -17.34
C GLN A 113 11.16 19.11 -17.81
N TRP A 114 11.95 19.63 -16.86
CA TRP A 114 13.03 20.58 -17.11
C TRP A 114 14.30 20.18 -16.36
N LEU A 115 15.46 20.39 -16.99
CA LEU A 115 16.79 20.11 -16.46
C LEU A 115 17.70 21.35 -16.59
#